data_AF-A0A401REV4-F1
#
_entry.id   AF-A0A401REV4-F1
#
_cell.length_a   1.000
_cell.length_b   1.000
_cell.length_c   1.000
_cell.angle_alpha   90.00
_cell.angle_beta   90.00
_cell.angle_gamma   90.00
#
_symmetry.space_group_name_H-M   'P 1'
#
loop_
_entity.id
_entity.type
_entity.pdbx_description
1 polymer ?
#
loop_
_entity_poly.entity_id
_entity_poly.type
_entity_poly.pdbx_seq_one_letter_code
_entity_poly.pdbx_strand_id
1 'polypeptide(L)'
;MDIRNHVSDLRQLENCTIIEGYLQILLIFNGKAEDFRALRFPKLTVITDYLLLYRVYGLETLRDLFPNLAVIRGINLFFNYALVIFEMIHLKEIGLYSLQNITRGAVRIEKNHDLCYLSTIDWSFILDPVENNYIDRNKQQSECGDVCPGTMEDQPLCIKTSVNNQYNYRCWNANHCQKEYLLAVETGNLVEIWDQSLGNSWLLDLDFTNQVKGPFDQSRSLSCSDRYYLVAEV
;
A
#
# COMPACT_ATOMS: atom_id res chain seq x y z
N MET A 1 11.51 -9.09 6.60
CA MET A 1 12.03 -9.70 5.37
C MET A 1 12.85 -8.69 4.59
N ASP A 2 14.02 -9.11 4.11
CA ASP A 2 14.95 -8.27 3.34
C ASP A 2 15.27 -8.95 2.00
N ILE A 3 14.82 -8.36 0.91
CA ILE A 3 14.90 -8.88 -0.46
C ILE A 3 15.79 -7.94 -1.26
N ARG A 4 16.90 -8.45 -1.80
CA ARG A 4 17.89 -7.63 -2.51
C ARG A 4 18.48 -8.32 -3.71
N ASN A 5 19.14 -7.54 -4.57
CA ASN A 5 19.97 -7.99 -5.70
C ASN A 5 19.20 -8.65 -6.86
N HIS A 6 18.33 -9.63 -6.59
CA HIS A 6 17.66 -10.43 -7.62
C HIS A 6 16.13 -10.34 -7.53
N VAL A 7 15.48 -10.18 -8.69
CA VAL A 7 14.02 -10.17 -8.80
C VAL A 7 13.41 -11.49 -8.34
N SER A 8 14.09 -12.62 -8.58
CA SER A 8 13.65 -13.96 -8.17
C SER A 8 13.42 -14.09 -6.66
N ASP A 9 14.12 -13.31 -5.85
CA ASP A 9 14.06 -13.40 -4.39
C ASP A 9 12.72 -12.89 -3.85
N LEU A 10 11.95 -12.15 -4.67
CA LEU A 10 10.56 -11.79 -4.38
C LEU A 10 9.66 -13.00 -4.21
N ARG A 11 10.00 -14.17 -4.79
CA ARG A 11 9.20 -15.41 -4.63
C ARG A 11 9.07 -15.88 -3.18
N GLN A 12 9.91 -15.39 -2.28
CA GLN A 12 9.74 -15.59 -0.83
C GLN A 12 8.38 -15.07 -0.32
N LEU A 13 7.72 -14.19 -1.08
CA LEU A 13 6.42 -13.60 -0.75
C LEU A 13 5.20 -14.42 -1.22
N GLU A 14 5.39 -15.51 -1.99
CA GLU A 14 4.29 -16.25 -2.68
C GLU A 14 3.15 -16.70 -1.74
N ASN A 15 3.48 -17.03 -0.50
CA ASN A 15 2.51 -17.52 0.49
C ASN A 15 2.29 -16.58 1.68
N CYS A 16 2.88 -15.38 1.67
CA CYS A 16 2.75 -14.45 2.78
C CYS A 16 1.39 -13.77 2.75
N THR A 17 0.62 -13.93 3.82
CA THR A 17 -0.56 -13.09 4.05
C THR A 17 -0.23 -11.91 4.95
N ILE A 18 0.60 -12.16 5.96
CA ILE A 18 1.07 -11.16 6.92
C ILE A 18 2.59 -11.22 6.93
N ILE A 19 3.24 -10.06 6.89
CA ILE A 19 4.66 -9.93 7.19
C ILE A 19 4.79 -9.37 8.61
N GLU A 20 5.19 -10.23 9.53
CA GLU A 20 5.56 -9.84 10.90
C GLU A 20 6.99 -9.27 10.88
N GLY A 21 7.06 -7.95 10.91
CA GLY A 21 8.26 -7.15 10.78
C GLY A 21 8.15 -6.18 9.61
N TYR A 22 9.30 -5.79 9.08
CA TYR A 22 9.41 -4.92 7.90
C TYR A 22 9.52 -5.71 6.60
N LEU A 23 9.15 -5.09 5.48
CA LEU A 23 9.49 -5.56 4.13
C LEU A 23 10.44 -4.56 3.47
N GLN A 24 11.64 -5.03 3.12
CA GLN A 24 12.64 -4.26 2.38
C GLN A 24 12.86 -4.90 1.01
N ILE A 25 12.73 -4.12 -0.06
CA ILE A 25 13.07 -4.53 -1.43
C ILE A 25 14.05 -3.52 -2.00
N LEU A 26 15.34 -3.88 -2.04
CA LEU A 26 16.44 -2.93 -2.20
C LEU A 26 17.46 -3.40 -3.24
N LEU A 27 18.12 -2.47 -3.93
CA LEU A 27 19.34 -2.73 -4.71
C LEU A 27 19.20 -3.81 -5.79
N ILE A 28 18.08 -3.81 -6.53
CA ILE A 28 17.88 -4.70 -7.68
C ILE A 28 18.19 -3.91 -8.95
N PHE A 29 19.45 -3.96 -9.40
CA PHE A 29 19.91 -3.14 -10.54
C PHE A 29 19.69 -3.79 -11.91
N ASN A 30 19.61 -5.12 -11.96
CA ASN A 30 19.52 -5.88 -13.20
C ASN A 30 18.09 -6.30 -13.55
N GLY A 31 17.09 -5.75 -12.85
CA GLY A 31 15.68 -6.06 -13.11
C GLY A 31 15.17 -5.40 -14.39
N LYS A 32 14.40 -6.17 -15.17
CA LYS A 32 13.65 -5.68 -16.34
C LYS A 32 12.16 -5.72 -16.06
N ALA A 33 11.38 -4.93 -16.79
CA ALA A 33 9.93 -4.88 -16.63
C ALA A 33 9.28 -6.27 -16.78
N GLU A 34 9.81 -7.10 -17.69
CA GLU A 34 9.34 -8.46 -17.94
C GLU A 34 9.50 -9.38 -16.73
N ASP A 35 10.56 -9.19 -15.92
CA ASP A 35 10.83 -10.01 -14.74
C ASP A 35 9.76 -9.81 -13.66
N PHE A 36 9.21 -8.59 -13.55
CA PHE A 36 8.16 -8.26 -12.59
C PHE A 36 6.75 -8.57 -13.10
N ARG A 37 6.52 -8.60 -14.42
CA ARG A 37 5.20 -8.89 -15.01
C ARG A 37 4.66 -10.27 -14.61
N ALA A 38 5.55 -11.24 -14.39
CA ALA A 38 5.19 -12.60 -13.98
C ALA A 38 4.97 -12.76 -12.46
N LEU A 39 5.30 -11.73 -11.67
CA LEU A 39 5.20 -11.77 -10.21
C LEU A 39 3.94 -11.08 -9.72
N ARG A 40 3.22 -11.76 -8.82
CA ARG A 40 2.00 -11.29 -8.16
C ARG A 40 1.97 -11.90 -6.76
N PHE A 41 1.74 -11.09 -5.73
CA PHE A 41 1.62 -11.56 -4.33
C PHE A 41 0.26 -11.14 -3.74
N PRO A 42 -0.87 -11.63 -4.28
CA PRO A 42 -2.20 -11.19 -3.88
C PRO A 42 -2.59 -11.63 -2.47
N LYS A 43 -1.86 -12.56 -1.85
CA LYS A 43 -2.14 -12.98 -0.47
C LYS A 43 -1.71 -11.92 0.54
N LEU A 44 -0.70 -11.10 0.21
CA LEU A 44 -0.14 -10.13 1.14
C LEU A 44 -1.15 -9.02 1.40
N THR A 45 -1.57 -8.90 2.66
CA THR A 45 -2.58 -7.93 3.11
C THR A 45 -2.08 -7.01 4.20
N VAL A 46 -1.13 -7.46 5.03
CA VAL A 46 -0.63 -6.71 6.19
C VAL A 46 0.88 -6.76 6.29
N ILE A 47 1.48 -5.61 6.58
CA ILE A 47 2.88 -5.46 7.03
C ILE A 47 2.84 -4.82 8.42
N THR A 48 3.49 -5.42 9.42
CA THR A 48 3.38 -4.92 10.79
C THR A 48 4.32 -3.75 11.12
N ASP A 49 5.49 -3.66 10.48
CA ASP A 49 6.39 -2.52 10.65
C ASP A 49 6.26 -1.56 9.47
N TYR A 50 7.24 -1.54 8.56
CA TYR A 50 7.32 -0.61 7.43
C TYR A 50 7.60 -1.34 6.10
N LEU A 51 7.25 -0.69 5.00
CA LEU A 51 7.62 -1.06 3.64
C LEU A 51 8.67 -0.08 3.09
N LEU A 52 9.82 -0.59 2.66
CA LEU A 52 10.89 0.20 2.05
C LEU A 52 11.24 -0.36 0.67
N LEU A 53 11.14 0.50 -0.35
CA LEU A 53 11.60 0.26 -1.72
C LEU A 53 12.75 1.22 -2.04
N TYR A 54 13.90 0.68 -2.45
CA TYR A 54 15.07 1.49 -2.75
C TYR A 54 15.86 0.96 -3.95
N ARG A 55 16.01 1.77 -5.01
CA ARG A 55 16.80 1.41 -6.21
C ARG A 55 16.46 0.03 -6.77
N VAL A 56 15.18 -0.19 -7.06
CA VAL A 56 14.68 -1.38 -7.76
C VAL A 56 14.40 -1.00 -9.20
N TYR A 57 15.25 -1.44 -10.11
CA TYR A 57 15.17 -1.10 -11.52
C TYR A 57 14.20 -2.06 -12.22
N GLY A 58 13.44 -1.52 -13.18
CA GLY A 58 12.48 -2.28 -14.00
C GLY A 58 11.09 -2.44 -13.38
N LEU A 59 10.91 -2.16 -12.08
CA LEU A 59 9.59 -2.18 -11.45
C LEU A 59 8.80 -0.91 -11.80
N GLU A 60 7.69 -1.08 -12.54
CA GLU A 60 6.89 0.06 -13.03
C GLU A 60 5.68 0.40 -12.14
N THR A 61 5.15 -0.56 -11.38
CA THR A 61 3.96 -0.40 -10.53
C THR A 61 3.94 -1.43 -9.40
N LEU A 62 3.42 -1.09 -8.22
CA LEU A 62 3.12 -2.07 -7.16
C LEU A 62 1.71 -2.65 -7.26
N ARG A 63 0.85 -2.08 -8.12
CA ARG A 63 -0.54 -2.51 -8.34
C ARG A 63 -0.66 -4.00 -8.47
N ASP A 64 0.19 -4.56 -9.31
CA ASP A 64 0.08 -5.96 -9.59
C ASP A 64 0.91 -6.81 -8.61
N LEU A 65 1.95 -6.23 -8.00
CA LEU A 65 2.84 -6.92 -7.08
C LEU A 65 2.14 -7.19 -5.73
N PHE A 66 1.46 -6.17 -5.19
CA PHE A 66 0.77 -6.20 -3.90
C PHE A 66 -0.67 -5.69 -4.01
N PRO A 67 -1.53 -6.34 -4.83
CA PRO A 67 -2.86 -5.83 -5.15
C PRO A 67 -3.79 -5.72 -3.93
N ASN A 68 -3.53 -6.49 -2.87
CA ASN A 68 -4.37 -6.58 -1.68
C ASN A 68 -3.70 -6.06 -0.40
N LEU A 69 -2.53 -5.41 -0.50
CA LEU A 69 -1.89 -4.81 0.67
C LEU A 69 -2.78 -3.69 1.21
N ALA A 70 -3.38 -3.92 2.37
CA ALA A 70 -4.42 -3.08 2.94
C ALA A 70 -3.93 -2.26 4.14
N VAL A 71 -3.01 -2.81 4.93
CA VAL A 71 -2.55 -2.18 6.18
C VAL A 71 -1.04 -2.24 6.34
N ILE A 72 -0.44 -1.11 6.71
CA ILE A 72 0.93 -1.03 7.24
C ILE A 72 0.83 -0.49 8.68
N ARG A 73 1.10 -1.33 9.68
CA ARG A 73 0.83 -0.94 11.09
C ARG A 73 1.86 0.03 11.66
N GLY A 74 3.10 0.04 11.19
CA GLY A 74 4.11 0.98 11.70
C GLY A 74 4.50 0.77 13.16
N ILE A 75 4.51 -0.48 13.66
CA ILE A 75 4.98 -0.81 15.02
C ILE A 75 6.42 -0.32 15.18
N ASN A 76 7.29 -0.72 14.25
CA ASN A 76 8.61 -0.12 14.05
C ASN A 76 8.65 0.72 12.76
N LEU A 77 9.49 1.75 12.73
CA LEU A 77 9.57 2.73 11.63
C LEU A 77 10.99 2.84 11.09
N PHE A 78 11.11 3.16 9.80
CA PHE A 78 12.37 3.55 9.18
C PHE A 78 12.52 5.08 9.23
N PHE A 79 13.27 5.61 10.20
CA PHE A 79 13.41 7.06 10.43
C PHE A 79 12.07 7.82 10.49
N ASN A 80 11.10 7.30 11.26
CA ASN A 80 9.73 7.80 11.40
C ASN A 80 8.78 7.52 10.22
N TYR A 81 9.24 6.82 9.18
CA TYR A 81 8.41 6.47 8.03
C TYR A 81 7.97 5.00 8.07
N ALA A 82 6.71 4.77 7.72
CA ALA A 82 6.11 3.43 7.57
C ALA A 82 6.07 2.98 6.10
N LEU A 83 6.06 3.91 5.15
CA LEU A 83 6.20 3.63 3.73
C LEU A 83 7.29 4.52 3.14
N VAL A 84 8.27 3.91 2.49
CA VAL A 84 9.38 4.61 1.85
C VAL A 84 9.56 4.12 0.42
N ILE A 85 9.46 5.02 -0.54
CA ILE A 85 9.67 4.79 -1.97
C ILE A 85 10.74 5.77 -2.44
N PHE A 86 11.98 5.29 -2.58
CA PHE A 86 13.14 6.15 -2.78
C PHE A 86 14.00 5.71 -3.97
N GLU A 87 14.32 6.65 -4.86
CA GLU A 87 15.16 6.41 -6.05
C GLU A 87 14.67 5.23 -6.92
N MET A 88 13.36 5.12 -7.11
CA MET A 88 12.71 4.11 -7.98
C MET A 88 12.58 4.65 -9.40
N ILE A 89 13.66 4.57 -10.16
CA ILE A 89 13.83 5.31 -11.43
C ILE A 89 12.81 4.97 -12.53
N HIS A 90 12.23 3.77 -12.54
CA HIS A 90 11.27 3.32 -13.56
C HIS A 90 9.82 3.21 -13.03
N LEU A 91 9.58 3.55 -11.76
CA LEU A 91 8.27 3.45 -11.14
C LEU A 91 7.36 4.58 -11.67
N LYS A 92 6.24 4.21 -12.30
CA LYS A 92 5.30 5.14 -12.96
C LYS A 92 4.10 5.50 -12.09
N GLU A 93 3.70 4.58 -11.22
CA GLU A 93 2.62 4.75 -10.25
C GLU A 93 2.91 3.93 -8.99
N ILE A 94 2.39 4.37 -7.83
CA ILE A 94 2.47 3.57 -6.60
C ILE A 94 1.55 2.35 -6.74
N GLY A 95 0.30 2.56 -7.13
CA GLY A 95 -0.63 1.48 -7.45
C GLY A 95 -1.13 0.65 -6.26
N LEU A 96 -0.88 1.03 -5.01
CA LEU A 96 -1.38 0.31 -3.83
C LEU A 96 -2.88 0.58 -3.58
N TYR A 97 -3.73 0.24 -4.54
CA TYR A 97 -5.14 0.65 -4.56
C TYR A 97 -6.01 0.06 -3.45
N SER A 98 -5.54 -1.00 -2.79
CA SER A 98 -6.19 -1.59 -1.62
C SER A 98 -5.68 -1.02 -0.30
N LEU A 99 -4.66 -0.15 -0.28
CA LEU A 99 -4.12 0.42 0.95
C LEU A 99 -5.15 1.34 1.59
N GLN A 100 -5.58 0.96 2.80
CA GLN A 100 -6.64 1.65 3.55
C GLN A 100 -6.08 2.40 4.75
N ASN A 101 -5.04 1.86 5.38
CA ASN A 101 -4.55 2.40 6.65
C ASN A 101 -3.03 2.24 6.81
N ILE A 102 -2.38 3.35 7.17
CA ILE A 102 -1.06 3.35 7.80
C ILE A 102 -1.27 3.83 9.23
N THR A 103 -1.19 2.90 10.19
CA THR A 103 -1.63 3.17 11.58
C THR A 103 -0.67 4.11 12.31
N ARG A 104 0.63 4.01 12.02
CA ARG A 104 1.65 4.85 12.63
C ARG A 104 2.79 5.12 11.66
N GLY A 105 3.32 6.34 11.71
CA GLY A 105 4.45 6.77 10.90
C GLY A 105 4.04 7.43 9.59
N ALA A 106 4.97 8.19 9.02
CA ALA A 106 4.72 8.98 7.82
C ALA A 106 5.08 8.21 6.53
N VAL A 107 4.79 8.84 5.39
CA VAL A 107 5.19 8.36 4.06
C VAL A 107 6.35 9.21 3.53
N ARG A 108 7.37 8.56 2.98
CA ARG A 108 8.46 9.22 2.25
C ARG A 108 8.51 8.74 0.80
N ILE A 109 8.21 9.62 -0.14
CA ILE A 109 8.28 9.34 -1.57
C ILE A 109 9.21 10.37 -2.20
N GLU A 110 10.43 9.97 -2.52
CA GLU A 110 11.45 10.92 -2.95
C GLU A 110 12.31 10.40 -4.13
N LYS A 111 12.65 11.30 -5.06
CA LYS A 111 13.54 11.04 -6.22
C LYS A 111 13.04 9.94 -7.17
N ASN A 112 11.74 9.87 -7.42
CA ASN A 112 11.15 8.95 -8.38
C ASN A 112 10.78 9.73 -9.66
N HIS A 113 11.72 9.80 -10.60
CA HIS A 113 11.64 10.72 -11.75
C HIS A 113 10.52 10.43 -12.75
N ASP A 114 10.02 9.19 -12.80
CA ASP A 114 8.93 8.78 -13.69
C ASP A 114 7.57 8.64 -12.98
N LEU A 115 7.52 8.90 -11.66
CA LEU A 115 6.37 8.62 -10.82
C LEU A 115 5.27 9.69 -10.93
N CYS A 116 4.10 9.29 -11.41
CA CYS A 116 2.87 10.09 -11.52
C CYS A 116 1.78 9.62 -10.53
N TYR A 117 0.57 10.20 -10.62
CA TYR A 117 -0.57 9.95 -9.72
C TYR A 117 -0.33 10.34 -8.25
N LEU A 118 0.67 11.17 -7.95
CA LEU A 118 0.92 11.61 -6.57
C LEU A 118 -0.10 12.64 -6.09
N SER A 119 -0.54 13.57 -6.94
CA SER A 119 -1.54 14.57 -6.56
C SER A 119 -2.97 14.04 -6.57
N THR A 120 -3.21 12.85 -7.14
CA THR A 120 -4.53 12.21 -7.19
C THR A 120 -4.80 11.33 -5.97
N ILE A 121 -3.81 11.16 -5.07
CA ILE A 121 -3.95 10.42 -3.81
C ILE A 121 -4.16 11.42 -2.67
N ASP A 122 -5.26 11.26 -1.94
CA ASP A 122 -5.53 11.97 -0.70
C ASP A 122 -5.03 11.14 0.49
N TRP A 123 -3.84 11.49 1.02
CA TRP A 123 -3.23 10.76 2.13
C TRP A 123 -4.02 10.87 3.44
N SER A 124 -4.91 11.85 3.58
CA SER A 124 -5.73 12.02 4.80
C SER A 124 -6.71 10.86 5.02
N PHE A 125 -7.01 10.10 3.98
CA PHE A 125 -7.82 8.88 4.09
C PHE A 125 -7.02 7.64 4.51
N ILE A 126 -5.69 7.73 4.52
CA ILE A 126 -4.81 6.58 4.75
C ILE A 126 -4.09 6.72 6.09
N LEU A 127 -3.70 7.94 6.47
CA LEU A 127 -2.91 8.20 7.66
C LEU A 127 -3.17 9.58 8.24
N ASP A 128 -2.93 9.69 9.53
CA ASP A 128 -2.98 10.94 10.31
C ASP A 128 -1.82 10.90 11.32
N PRO A 129 -1.01 11.97 11.50
CA PRO A 129 -0.98 13.25 10.76
C PRO A 129 -0.34 13.19 9.36
N VAL A 130 -0.92 13.90 8.40
CA VAL A 130 -0.44 14.00 7.00
C VAL A 130 0.77 14.93 6.85
N GLU A 131 0.90 15.93 7.71
CA GLU A 131 1.95 16.96 7.63
C GLU A 131 3.38 16.42 7.79
N ASN A 132 3.53 15.21 8.33
CA ASN A 132 4.82 14.55 8.47
C ASN A 132 5.27 13.82 7.20
N ASN A 133 4.42 13.74 6.18
CA ASN A 133 4.77 13.12 4.91
C ASN A 133 5.82 13.94 4.16
N TYR A 134 6.80 13.25 3.57
CA TYR A 134 7.84 13.87 2.75
C TYR A 134 7.73 13.36 1.30
N ILE A 135 7.13 14.17 0.44
CA ILE A 135 6.92 13.86 -0.98
C ILE A 135 7.59 14.95 -1.82
N ASP A 136 8.79 14.67 -2.32
CA ASP A 136 9.62 15.68 -3.00
C ASP A 136 10.48 15.06 -4.12
N ARG A 137 10.88 15.88 -5.10
CA ARG A 137 11.78 15.49 -6.21
C ARG A 137 11.27 14.29 -7.04
N ASN A 138 9.95 14.13 -7.17
CA ASN A 138 9.33 13.19 -8.09
C ASN A 138 9.03 13.88 -9.44
N LYS A 139 8.39 13.18 -10.38
CA LYS A 139 7.96 13.80 -11.65
C LYS A 139 7.05 15.00 -11.38
N GLN A 140 7.21 16.07 -12.15
CA GLN A 140 6.36 17.25 -12.01
C GLN A 140 4.93 16.94 -12.45
N GLN A 141 3.94 17.37 -11.65
CA GLN A 141 2.53 17.09 -11.93
C GLN A 141 2.08 17.58 -13.31
N SER A 142 2.61 18.71 -13.79
CA SER A 142 2.31 19.26 -15.12
C SER A 142 2.82 18.42 -16.28
N GLU A 143 3.78 17.53 -16.03
CA GLU A 143 4.31 16.58 -17.00
C GLU A 143 3.61 15.21 -16.93
N CYS A 144 2.73 15.03 -15.93
CA CYS A 144 1.89 13.85 -15.80
C CYS A 144 0.55 14.06 -16.52
N GLY A 145 0.12 13.06 -17.28
CA GLY A 145 -1.20 13.00 -17.91
C GLY A 145 -2.20 12.25 -17.03
N ASP A 146 -2.28 12.59 -15.75
CA ASP A 146 -3.09 11.85 -14.79
C ASP A 146 -4.59 12.03 -15.08
N VAL A 147 -5.26 10.92 -15.39
CA VAL A 147 -6.70 10.88 -15.63
C VAL A 147 -7.28 9.74 -14.81
N CYS A 148 -8.21 10.06 -13.91
CA CYS A 148 -8.89 9.05 -13.09
C CYS A 148 -10.01 8.33 -13.87
N PRO A 149 -10.36 7.09 -13.48
CA PRO A 149 -11.46 6.33 -14.09
C PRO A 149 -12.75 7.13 -14.24
N GLY A 150 -13.40 7.01 -15.40
CA GLY A 150 -14.69 7.66 -15.69
C GLY A 150 -14.64 9.19 -15.80
N THR A 151 -13.46 9.84 -15.73
CA THR A 151 -13.37 11.31 -15.82
C THR A 151 -13.89 11.86 -17.17
N MET A 152 -13.78 11.07 -18.24
CA MET A 152 -14.26 11.44 -19.59
C MET A 152 -15.65 10.88 -19.91
N GLU A 153 -16.29 10.20 -18.95
CA GLU A 153 -17.60 9.58 -19.11
C GLU A 153 -18.68 10.45 -18.46
N ASP A 154 -19.95 10.26 -18.86
CA ASP A 154 -21.09 11.04 -18.31
C ASP A 154 -21.30 10.81 -16.81
N GLN A 155 -20.79 9.69 -16.26
CA GLN A 155 -20.84 9.36 -14.84
C GLN A 155 -19.43 9.09 -14.31
N PRO A 156 -18.77 10.07 -13.66
CA PRO A 156 -17.45 9.87 -13.10
C PRO A 156 -17.49 8.86 -11.94
N LEU A 157 -16.56 7.91 -11.96
CA LEU A 157 -16.52 6.80 -11.00
C LEU A 157 -15.83 7.16 -9.68
N CYS A 158 -14.86 8.07 -9.74
CA CYS A 158 -14.04 8.40 -8.57
C CYS A 158 -14.62 9.57 -7.77
N ILE A 159 -14.40 9.55 -6.47
CA ILE A 159 -14.74 10.66 -5.57
C ILE A 159 -13.83 11.87 -5.80
N LYS A 160 -14.28 13.06 -5.36
CA LYS A 160 -13.48 14.28 -5.33
C LYS A 160 -13.30 14.77 -3.90
N THR A 161 -12.11 15.24 -3.56
CA THR A 161 -11.81 15.87 -2.26
C THR A 161 -10.96 17.12 -2.48
N SER A 162 -10.70 17.90 -1.43
CA SER A 162 -9.78 19.06 -1.50
C SER A 162 -8.45 18.71 -0.84
N VAL A 163 -7.37 18.66 -1.63
CA VAL A 163 -6.00 18.48 -1.15
C VAL A 163 -5.19 19.70 -1.57
N ASN A 164 -4.56 20.38 -0.62
CA ASN A 164 -3.80 21.62 -0.88
C ASN A 164 -4.59 22.67 -1.69
N ASN A 165 -5.86 22.88 -1.34
CA ASN A 165 -6.82 23.77 -2.01
C ASN A 165 -7.17 23.38 -3.47
N GLN A 166 -6.86 22.15 -3.88
CA GLN A 166 -7.23 21.62 -5.20
C GLN A 166 -8.34 20.58 -5.06
N TYR A 167 -9.53 20.92 -5.58
CA TYR A 167 -10.68 20.03 -5.61
C TYR A 167 -10.67 19.19 -6.90
N ASN A 168 -10.29 17.91 -6.79
CA ASN A 168 -10.11 17.03 -7.95
C ASN A 168 -10.44 15.56 -7.63
N TYR A 169 -10.54 14.72 -8.66
CA TYR A 169 -10.79 13.28 -8.54
C TYR A 169 -9.64 12.55 -7.85
N ARG A 170 -9.99 11.50 -7.09
CA ARG A 170 -9.02 10.69 -6.34
C ARG A 170 -8.87 9.29 -6.91
N CYS A 171 -7.65 8.95 -7.30
CA CYS A 171 -7.32 7.67 -7.90
C CYS A 171 -5.86 7.29 -7.67
N TRP A 172 -5.62 5.98 -7.61
CA TRP A 172 -4.28 5.40 -7.55
C TRP A 172 -3.64 5.30 -8.94
N ASN A 173 -4.46 5.14 -9.98
CA ASN A 173 -4.10 5.14 -11.39
C ASN A 173 -5.33 5.30 -12.30
N ALA A 174 -5.10 5.24 -13.62
CA ALA A 174 -6.12 5.27 -14.66
C ALA A 174 -7.25 4.24 -14.53
N ASN A 175 -7.06 3.16 -13.75
CA ASN A 175 -8.01 2.06 -13.65
C ASN A 175 -8.60 1.87 -12.24
N HIS A 176 -8.05 2.54 -11.21
CA HIS A 176 -8.46 2.33 -9.81
C HIS A 176 -8.66 3.67 -9.09
N CYS A 177 -9.90 3.95 -8.71
CA CYS A 177 -10.24 5.05 -7.83
C CYS A 177 -9.65 4.84 -6.43
N GLN A 178 -9.41 5.93 -5.71
CA GLN A 178 -9.11 5.86 -4.29
C GLN A 178 -10.42 5.65 -3.54
N LYS A 179 -10.43 4.66 -2.65
CA LYS A 179 -11.56 4.41 -1.77
C LYS A 179 -11.47 5.35 -0.57
N GLU A 180 -12.56 6.04 -0.27
CA GLU A 180 -12.73 6.77 0.98
C GLU A 180 -13.15 5.78 2.05
N TYR A 181 -12.35 5.69 3.11
CA TYR A 181 -12.76 5.05 4.35
C TYR A 181 -13.00 6.19 5.32
N LEU A 182 -14.26 6.50 5.58
CA LEU A 182 -14.60 7.46 6.62
C LEU A 182 -14.03 6.93 7.92
N LEU A 183 -13.06 7.64 8.49
CA LEU A 183 -12.68 7.47 9.88
C LEU A 183 -13.93 7.80 10.71
N ALA A 184 -14.65 6.77 11.13
CA ALA A 184 -15.69 6.96 12.12
C ALA A 184 -15.06 7.65 13.34
N VAL A 185 -15.71 8.72 13.76
CA VAL A 185 -15.50 9.40 15.04
C VAL A 185 -15.40 8.33 16.13
N GLU A 186 -14.29 8.33 16.87
CA GLU A 186 -14.06 7.43 18.00
C GLU A 186 -15.30 7.38 18.91
N THR A 187 -15.99 6.23 18.91
CA THR A 187 -16.95 5.87 19.96
C THR A 187 -16.49 4.57 20.61
N GLY A 188 -15.38 4.66 21.35
CA GLY A 188 -14.75 3.51 21.99
C GLY A 188 -13.85 2.73 21.03
N ASN A 189 -13.92 1.39 21.09
CA ASN A 189 -12.96 0.48 20.45
C ASN A 189 -13.36 -0.02 19.05
N LEU A 190 -14.53 0.35 18.56
CA LEU A 190 -15.06 -0.08 17.27
C LEU A 190 -15.02 1.09 16.28
N VAL A 191 -14.39 0.88 15.13
CA VAL A 191 -14.40 1.80 13.99
C VAL A 191 -15.49 1.35 13.03
N GLU A 192 -16.52 2.17 12.84
CA GLU A 192 -17.51 1.94 11.80
C GLU A 192 -17.00 2.45 10.45
N ILE A 193 -16.62 1.55 9.55
CA ILE A 193 -16.17 1.90 8.21
C ILE A 193 -17.36 1.95 7.27
N TRP A 194 -17.67 3.14 6.80
CA TRP A 194 -18.66 3.38 5.75
C TRP A 194 -18.01 3.30 4.37
N ASP A 195 -18.37 2.28 3.58
CA ASP A 195 -17.99 2.19 2.17
C ASP A 195 -19.11 2.81 1.31
N GLN A 196 -18.91 4.07 0.91
CA GLN A 196 -19.87 4.78 0.05
C GLN A 196 -20.03 4.13 -1.34
N SER A 197 -19.05 3.36 -1.80
CA SER A 197 -19.09 2.70 -3.11
C SER A 197 -19.93 1.41 -3.10
N LEU A 198 -20.08 0.78 -1.93
CA LEU A 198 -20.82 -0.45 -1.74
C LEU A 198 -22.14 -0.29 -0.96
N GLY A 199 -22.38 0.88 -0.36
CA GLY A 199 -23.58 1.16 0.42
C GLY A 199 -23.72 0.30 1.68
N ASN A 200 -22.60 -0.17 2.23
CA ASN A 200 -22.55 -1.02 3.41
C ASN A 200 -21.55 -0.48 4.46
N SER A 201 -21.74 -0.92 5.70
CA SER A 201 -20.94 -0.55 6.87
C SER A 201 -20.30 -1.80 7.47
N TRP A 202 -19.05 -1.70 7.91
CA TRP A 202 -18.31 -2.76 8.58
C TRP A 202 -17.73 -2.24 9.91
N LEU A 203 -17.81 -3.02 10.98
CA LEU A 203 -17.18 -2.69 12.25
C LEU A 203 -15.78 -3.30 12.30
N LEU A 204 -14.76 -2.44 12.44
CA LEU A 204 -13.37 -2.82 12.64
C LEU A 204 -13.02 -2.59 14.11
N ASP A 205 -12.81 -3.68 14.85
CA ASP A 205 -12.35 -3.63 16.24
C ASP A 205 -10.84 -3.31 16.24
N LEU A 206 -10.46 -2.16 16.82
CA LEU A 206 -9.05 -1.77 16.96
C LEU A 206 -8.40 -2.41 18.19
N ASP A 207 -9.20 -3.01 19.09
CA ASP A 207 -8.72 -3.73 20.26
C ASP A 207 -8.74 -5.26 19.99
N PHE A 208 -7.69 -5.77 19.33
CA PHE A 208 -7.46 -7.22 19.22
C PHE A 208 -7.15 -7.90 20.57
N THR A 209 -7.36 -7.23 21.71
CA THR A 209 -7.36 -7.86 23.04
C THR A 209 -8.67 -8.60 23.33
N ASN A 210 -9.77 -8.31 22.61
CA ASN A 210 -11.00 -9.07 22.70
C ASN A 210 -11.37 -9.73 21.37
N GLN A 211 -11.33 -11.06 21.36
CA GLN A 211 -11.71 -11.87 20.21
C GLN A 211 -13.17 -11.64 19.82
N VAL A 212 -13.40 -11.06 18.64
CA VAL A 212 -14.69 -11.23 17.94
C VAL A 212 -14.75 -12.68 17.45
N LYS A 213 -15.47 -13.54 18.18
CA LYS A 213 -15.79 -14.91 17.77
C LYS A 213 -16.83 -14.90 16.64
N GLY A 214 -16.39 -14.63 15.42
CA GLY A 214 -17.00 -15.16 14.19
C GLY A 214 -16.39 -16.52 13.85
N PRO A 215 -16.90 -17.27 12.85
CA PRO A 215 -16.31 -18.55 12.46
C PRO A 215 -14.89 -18.30 11.99
N PHE A 216 -13.93 -18.55 12.89
CA PHE A 216 -12.51 -18.49 12.63
C PHE A 216 -12.22 -19.69 11.73
N ASP A 217 -12.22 -19.47 10.42
CA ASP A 217 -11.66 -20.45 9.50
C ASP A 217 -10.18 -20.60 9.87
N GLN A 218 -9.81 -21.76 10.41
CA GLN A 218 -8.45 -22.12 10.78
C GLN A 218 -7.57 -22.40 9.55
N SER A 219 -7.83 -21.72 8.43
CA SER A 219 -6.88 -21.62 7.34
C SER A 219 -5.74 -20.69 7.80
N ARG A 220 -4.77 -21.29 8.50
CA ARG A 220 -3.56 -20.63 9.05
C ARG A 220 -3.13 -19.44 8.17
N SER A 221 -3.28 -18.22 8.66
CA SER A 221 -2.65 -17.05 8.07
C SER A 221 -1.14 -17.30 8.09
N LEU A 222 -0.54 -17.42 6.91
CA LEU A 222 0.89 -17.70 6.80
C LEU A 222 1.65 -16.39 7.07
N SER A 223 2.24 -16.29 8.26
CA SER A 223 3.17 -15.23 8.64
C SER A 223 4.54 -15.51 8.03
N CYS A 224 5.10 -14.51 7.37
CA CYS A 224 6.46 -14.56 6.86
C CYS A 224 7.41 -13.84 7.83
N SER A 225 7.74 -14.55 8.90
CA SER A 225 8.80 -14.18 9.85
C SER A 225 9.48 -15.43 10.44
N ASP A 226 8.79 -16.56 10.43
CA ASP A 226 9.35 -17.85 10.79
C ASP A 226 10.15 -18.45 9.63
N ARG A 227 11.47 -18.58 9.84
CA ARG A 227 12.19 -19.71 9.25
C ARG A 227 11.56 -20.97 9.81
N TYR A 228 10.53 -21.51 9.16
CA TYR A 228 10.07 -22.86 9.46
C TYR A 228 11.22 -23.80 9.12
N TYR A 229 11.97 -24.20 10.14
CA TYR A 229 12.60 -25.51 10.16
C TYR A 229 11.48 -26.50 9.86
N LEU A 230 11.61 -27.24 8.75
CA LEU A 230 10.87 -28.47 8.56
C LEU A 230 11.24 -29.39 9.72
N VAL A 231 10.41 -29.43 10.77
CA VAL A 231 10.47 -30.52 11.73
C VAL A 231 9.66 -31.63 11.09
N ALA A 232 10.36 -32.63 10.56
CA ALA A 232 9.75 -33.87 10.13
C ALA A 232 9.02 -34.48 11.34
N GLU A 233 7.73 -34.80 11.19
CA GLU A 233 7.05 -35.70 12.12
C GLU A 233 7.50 -37.14 11.84
N VAL A 234 7.84 -37.87 12.91
CA VAL A 234 8.31 -39.26 12.93
C VAL A 234 7.15 -40.22 12.64
#